data_AF-A0A2V8GV18-F1
#
_entry.id   AF-A0A2V8GV18-F1
#
_cell.length_a   1.000
_cell.length_b   1.000
_cell.length_c   1.000
_cell.angle_alpha   90.00
_cell.angle_beta   90.00
_cell.angle_gamma   90.00
#
_symmetry.space_group_name_H-M   'P 1'
#
loop_
_entity.id
_entity.type
_entity.pdbx_description
1 polymer ?
#
loop_
_entity_poly.entity_id
_entity_poly.type
_entity_poly.pdbx_seq_one_letter_code
_entity_poly.pdbx_strand_id
1 'polypeptide(L)'
;VSRTELLERWNSGWRTLFAALGDLSDDDLFRMVTIRGEKSPVHQALHRLLAHTSYHVGQIVYLAKVFRGAEWNSLSIPPGKSEEYNRNPTREKPPR
;
A
#
# COMPACT_ATOMS: atom_id res chain seq x y z
N VAL A 1 19.90 13.06 -3.77
CA VAL A 1 19.10 11.97 -4.36
C VAL A 1 18.28 12.54 -5.50
N SER A 2 18.55 12.14 -6.74
CA SER A 2 17.72 12.53 -7.88
C SER A 2 16.39 11.75 -7.85
N ARG A 3 15.39 12.19 -8.64
CA ARG A 3 14.13 11.43 -8.78
C ARG A 3 14.40 10.00 -9.27
N THR A 4 15.30 9.85 -10.23
CA THR A 4 15.71 8.55 -10.78
C THR A 4 16.32 7.67 -9.70
N GLU A 5 17.28 8.19 -8.95
CA GLU A 5 17.95 7.45 -7.87
C GLU A 5 16.95 7.04 -6.77
N LEU A 6 15.99 7.90 -6.43
CA LEU A 6 14.93 7.58 -5.48
C LEU A 6 14.05 6.44 -5.98
N LEU A 7 13.64 6.47 -7.24
CA LEU A 7 12.79 5.45 -7.85
C LEU A 7 13.53 4.12 -8.02
N GLU A 8 14.81 4.14 -8.35
CA GLU A 8 15.64 2.94 -8.40
C GLU A 8 15.71 2.25 -7.04
N ARG A 9 15.97 3.00 -5.97
CA ARG A 9 15.98 2.47 -4.60
C ARG A 9 14.61 1.93 -4.19
N TRP A 10 13.54 2.68 -4.49
CA TRP A 10 12.17 2.26 -4.23
C TRP A 10 11.84 0.94 -4.94
N ASN A 11 12.07 0.87 -6.25
CA ASN A 11 11.77 -0.31 -7.07
C ASN A 11 12.62 -1.51 -6.67
N SER A 12 13.89 -1.29 -6.29
CA SER A 12 14.77 -2.36 -5.82
C SER A 12 14.21 -3.04 -4.56
N GLY A 13 13.76 -2.26 -3.58
CA GLY A 13 13.15 -2.79 -2.35
C GLY A 13 11.89 -3.61 -2.62
N TRP A 14 11.00 -3.11 -3.49
CA TRP A 14 9.79 -3.83 -3.89
C TRP A 14 10.09 -5.12 -4.64
N ARG A 15 11.08 -5.12 -5.54
CA ARG A 15 11.51 -6.32 -6.25
C ARG A 15 12.00 -7.41 -5.29
N THR A 16 12.78 -7.04 -4.27
CA THR A 16 13.21 -7.98 -3.23
C THR A 16 12.01 -8.58 -2.49
N LEU A 17 11.04 -7.77 -2.09
CA LEU A 17 9.83 -8.25 -1.42
C LEU A 17 9.04 -9.21 -2.31
N PHE A 18 8.76 -8.82 -3.56
CA PHE A 18 7.93 -9.63 -4.46
C PHE A 18 8.60 -10.95 -4.86
N ALA A 19 9.93 -10.96 -5.03
CA ALA A 19 10.67 -12.20 -5.23
C ALA A 19 10.50 -13.13 -4.02
N ALA A 20 10.72 -12.62 -2.80
CA ALA A 20 10.57 -13.42 -1.59
C ALA A 20 9.15 -13.95 -1.38
N LEU A 21 8.12 -13.15 -1.70
CA LEU A 21 6.72 -13.59 -1.64
C LEU A 21 6.39 -14.66 -2.69
N GLY A 22 7.00 -14.58 -3.88
CA GLY A 22 6.79 -15.55 -4.97
C GLY A 22 7.30 -16.96 -4.65
N ASP A 23 8.26 -17.06 -3.72
CA ASP A 23 8.86 -18.33 -3.31
C ASP A 23 8.12 -18.98 -2.11
N LEU A 24 7.15 -18.30 -1.50
CA LEU A 24 6.42 -18.83 -0.34
C LEU A 24 5.36 -19.86 -0.75
N SER A 25 5.34 -20.98 -0.03
CA SER A 25 4.23 -21.93 -0.05
C SER A 25 3.21 -21.66 1.07
N ASP A 26 2.03 -22.27 0.99
CA ASP A 26 1.02 -22.18 2.05
C ASP A 26 1.54 -22.70 3.40
N ASP A 27 2.36 -23.75 3.39
CA ASP A 27 2.99 -24.31 4.60
C ASP A 27 3.95 -23.31 5.24
N ASP A 28 4.63 -22.48 4.44
CA ASP A 28 5.54 -21.45 4.97
C ASP A 28 4.81 -20.38 5.78
N LEU A 29 3.52 -20.15 5.53
CA LEU A 29 2.73 -19.15 6.25
C LEU A 29 2.62 -19.42 7.75
N PHE A 30 2.80 -20.68 8.17
CA PHE A 30 2.73 -21.11 9.57
C PHE A 30 4.10 -21.24 10.24
N ARG A 31 5.20 -21.08 9.50
CA ARG A 31 6.55 -21.09 10.06
C ARG A 31 6.76 -19.92 11.00
N MET A 32 7.47 -20.15 12.10
CA MET A 32 7.81 -19.09 13.05
C MET A 32 9.05 -18.33 12.57
N VAL A 33 8.91 -17.00 12.49
CA VAL A 33 10.02 -16.06 12.29
C VAL A 33 10.22 -15.23 13.55
N THR A 34 11.45 -14.78 13.78
CA THR A 34 11.76 -13.89 14.92
C THR A 34 11.99 -12.49 14.39
N ILE A 35 11.17 -11.54 14.84
CA ILE A 35 11.27 -10.12 14.47
C ILE A 35 11.46 -9.33 15.75
N ARG A 36 12.61 -8.67 15.90
CA ARG A 36 12.95 -7.85 17.09
C ARG A 36 12.80 -8.62 18.42
N GLY A 37 13.15 -9.91 18.42
CA GLY A 37 13.08 -10.77 19.60
C GLY A 37 11.73 -11.46 19.82
N GLU A 38 10.69 -11.09 19.07
CA GLU A 38 9.37 -11.70 19.16
C GLU A 38 9.18 -12.77 18.09
N LYS A 39 8.73 -13.95 18.50
CA LYS A 39 8.35 -15.03 17.58
C LYS A 39 6.94 -14.79 17.06
N SER A 40 6.79 -14.76 15.75
CA SER A 40 5.51 -14.61 15.06
C SER A 40 5.45 -15.59 13.89
N PRO A 41 4.31 -16.19 13.55
CA PRO A 41 4.17 -16.91 12.31
C PRO A 41 4.30 -15.95 11.10
N VAL A 42 4.72 -16.48 9.95
CA VAL A 42 4.94 -15.69 8.72
C VAL A 42 3.71 -14.88 8.32
N HIS A 43 2.50 -15.47 8.35
CA HIS A 43 1.28 -14.72 7.97
C HIS A 43 1.06 -13.47 8.84
N GLN A 44 1.30 -13.54 10.15
CA GLN A 44 1.20 -12.37 11.03
C GLN A 44 2.28 -11.33 10.72
N ALA A 45 3.51 -11.76 10.40
CA ALA A 45 4.56 -10.87 9.96
C ALA A 45 4.20 -10.14 8.65
N LEU A 46 3.59 -10.84 7.70
CA LEU A 46 3.10 -10.27 6.44
C LEU A 46 1.95 -9.27 6.67
N HIS A 47 1.00 -9.58 7.55
CA HIS A 47 -0.05 -8.63 7.93
C HIS A 47 0.52 -7.35 8.56
N ARG A 48 1.52 -7.48 9.44
CA ARG A 48 2.22 -6.34 10.01
C ARG A 48 2.93 -5.50 8.95
N LEU A 49 3.59 -6.14 7.97
CA LEU A 49 4.22 -5.46 6.84
C LEU A 49 3.18 -4.68 6.01
N LEU A 50 2.05 -5.31 5.70
CA LEU A 50 0.95 -4.67 4.95
C LEU A 50 0.45 -3.43 5.67
N ALA A 51 0.09 -3.55 6.95
CA ALA A 51 -0.40 -2.44 7.76
C ALA A 51 0.62 -1.28 7.82
N HIS A 52 1.89 -1.61 8.06
CA HIS A 52 2.98 -0.63 8.11
C HIS A 52 3.17 0.10 6.77
N THR A 53 3.10 -0.64 5.65
CA THR A 53 3.22 -0.06 4.32
C THR A 53 2.05 0.87 4.02
N SER A 54 0.82 0.43 4.29
CA SER A 54 -0.37 1.25 4.10
C SER A 54 -0.32 2.55 4.92
N TYR A 55 0.20 2.49 6.15
CA TYR A 55 0.40 3.67 6.98
C TYR A 55 1.34 4.70 6.31
N HIS A 56 2.50 4.26 5.82
CA HIS A 56 3.44 5.16 5.14
C HIS A 56 2.96 5.67 3.79
N VAL A 57 2.23 4.85 3.02
CA VAL A 57 1.57 5.32 1.79
C VAL A 57 0.58 6.43 2.12
N GLY A 58 -0.20 6.28 3.20
CA GLY A 58 -1.09 7.33 3.70
C GLY A 58 -0.36 8.63 4.03
N GLN A 59 0.79 8.56 4.71
CA GLN A 59 1.62 9.74 5.01
C GLN A 59 2.12 10.43 3.73
N ILE A 60 2.60 9.66 2.75
CA ILE A 60 3.06 10.20 1.45
C ILE A 60 1.92 10.90 0.72
N VAL A 61 0.74 10.27 0.65
CA VAL A 61 -0.46 10.85 0.03
C VAL A 61 -0.89 12.13 0.74
N TYR A 62 -0.85 12.15 2.07
CA TYR A 62 -1.20 13.32 2.86
C TYR A 62 -0.23 14.50 2.58
N LEU A 63 1.07 14.24 2.55
CA LEU A 63 2.06 15.25 2.18
C LEU A 63 1.85 15.76 0.76
N ALA A 64 1.60 14.86 -0.20
CA ALA A 64 1.30 15.25 -1.58
C ALA A 64 0.04 16.14 -1.64
N LYS A 65 -1.01 15.82 -0.88
CA LYS A 65 -2.21 16.65 -0.77
C LYS A 65 -1.88 18.05 -0.24
N VAL A 66 -1.10 18.14 0.83
CA VAL A 66 -0.67 19.44 1.40
C VAL A 66 0.13 20.25 0.37
N PHE A 67 1.08 19.62 -0.33
CA PHE A 67 1.91 20.32 -1.31
C PHE A 67 1.16 20.78 -2.56
N ARG A 68 0.16 20.02 -3.02
CA ARG A 68 -0.67 20.42 -4.16
C ARG A 68 -1.70 21.49 -3.79
N GLY A 69 -2.11 21.58 -2.52
CA GLY A 69 -3.06 22.57 -2.04
C GLY A 69 -4.34 22.59 -2.88
N ALA A 70 -4.66 23.73 -3.48
CA ALA A 70 -5.84 23.92 -4.33
C ALA A 70 -5.82 23.07 -5.61
N GLU A 71 -4.65 22.64 -6.08
CA GLU A 71 -4.51 21.79 -7.26
C GLU A 71 -4.62 20.29 -6.94
N TRP A 72 -4.94 19.92 -5.71
CA TRP A 72 -5.09 18.52 -5.34
C TRP A 72 -6.29 17.89 -6.05
N ASN A 73 -6.00 16.84 -6.83
CA ASN A 73 -7.03 16.00 -7.44
C ASN A 73 -7.38 14.85 -6.51
N SER A 74 -8.65 14.75 -6.10
CA SER A 74 -9.12 13.68 -5.22
C SER A 74 -8.89 12.30 -5.83
N LEU A 75 -8.16 11.44 -5.11
CA LEU A 75 -7.92 10.04 -5.49
C LEU A 75 -9.16 9.15 -5.28
N SER A 76 -10.16 9.65 -4.55
CA SER A 76 -11.46 9.02 -4.32
C SER A 76 -12.59 9.98 -4.73
N ILE A 77 -13.80 9.81 -4.21
CA ILE A 77 -14.91 10.75 -4.44
C ILE A 77 -14.55 12.08 -3.77
N PRO A 78 -14.58 13.22 -4.49
CA PRO A 78 -14.29 14.52 -3.90
C PRO A 78 -15.19 14.81 -2.69
N PRO A 79 -14.71 15.53 -1.66
CA PRO A 79 -15.53 15.93 -0.52
C PRO A 79 -16.83 16.63 -0.97
N GLY A 80 -17.97 16.22 -0.42
CA GLY A 80 -19.28 16.77 -0.78
C GLY A 80 -19.89 16.24 -2.09
N LYS A 81 -19.23 15.31 -2.78
CA LYS A 81 -19.71 14.74 -4.06
C LYS A 81 -20.26 13.32 -3.96
N SER A 82 -20.44 12.78 -2.75
CA SER A 82 -20.92 11.40 -2.54
C SER A 82 -22.31 11.15 -3.12
N GLU A 83 -23.28 12.05 -2.89
CA GLU A 83 -24.64 11.88 -3.43
C GLU A 83 -24.67 11.93 -4.96
N GLU A 84 -23.86 12.81 -5.56
CA GLU A 84 -23.72 12.92 -7.00
C GLU A 84 -23.13 11.63 -7.60
N TYR A 85 -22.08 11.08 -6.97
CA TYR A 85 -21.50 9.81 -7.37
C TYR A 85 -22.50 8.65 -7.25
N ASN A 86 -23.24 8.56 -6.13
CA ASN A 86 -24.17 7.46 -5.88
C ASN A 86 -25.34 7.40 -6.87
N ARG A 87 -25.67 8.51 -7.55
CA ARG A 87 -26.66 8.53 -8.64
C ARG A 87 -26.15 7.85 -9.91
N ASN A 88 -24.85 7.77 -10.11
CA ASN A 88 -24.24 7.10 -11.26
C ASN A 88 -22.80 6.60 -10.92
N PRO A 89 -22.67 5.46 -10.22
CA PRO A 89 -21.37 4.93 -9.82
C PRO A 89 -20.52 4.52 -11.04
N THR A 90 -19.36 5.16 -11.21
CA THR A 90 -18.45 4.91 -12.35
C THR A 90 -17.15 4.19 -11.97
N ARG A 91 -16.94 3.92 -10.69
CA ARG A 91 -15.68 3.33 -10.17
C ARG A 91 -15.86 1.92 -9.60
N GLU A 92 -17.07 1.40 -9.63
CA GLU A 92 -17.36 0.04 -9.22
C GLU A 92 -17.14 -0.92 -10.39
N LYS A 93 -16.74 -2.15 -10.06
CA LYS A 93 -16.65 -3.21 -11.06
C LYS A 93 -18.09 -3.58 -11.44
N PRO A 94 -18.46 -3.61 -12.74
CA PRO A 94 -19.80 -4.01 -13.12
C PRO A 94 -20.09 -5.42 -12.58
N PRO A 95 -21.35 -5.71 -12.16
CA PRO A 95 -21.71 -7.05 -11.74
C PRO A 95 -21.37 -8.05 -12.84
N ARG A 96 -20.81 -9.19 -12.44
CA ARG A 96 -20.45 -10.29 -13.34
C ARG A 96 -21.68 -10.96 -13.91
#